data_AF-A0A3D3HDQ1-F1
#
_entry.id   AF-A0A3D3HDQ1-F1
#
_cell.length_a   1.000
_cell.length_b   1.000
_cell.length_c   1.000
_cell.angle_alpha   90.00
_cell.angle_beta   90.00
_cell.angle_gamma   90.00
#
_symmetry.space_group_name_H-M   'P 1'
#
loop_
_entity.id
_entity.type
_entity.pdbx_description
1 polymer ?
#
loop_
_entity_poly.entity_id
_entity_poly.type
_entity_poly.pdbx_seq_one_letter_code
_entity_poly.pdbx_strand_id
1 'polypeptide(L)'
;MKRIFLGVLLFTAVSALSFGRVIIRGESHTPFGTFTIEASDKPVTVAGEELKCYLISYKNSPLQVKVLIDKEKKCKNYVVVSDDLSVMYTCNGMYFGVNKLGKKYAEAGLGTSEEKLDRLDYFHQKVIRQGDAAEFDAISLIASYFPELIK
;
A
#
# COMPACT_ATOMS: atom_id res chain seq x y z
N MET A 1 -46.56 14.06 15.68
CA MET A 1 -46.37 12.66 15.25
C MET A 1 -45.02 12.53 14.56
N LYS A 2 -44.41 11.35 14.65
CA LYS A 2 -42.96 11.06 14.61
C LYS A 2 -42.25 11.47 13.30
N ARG A 3 -41.05 12.03 13.47
CA ARG A 3 -40.06 12.35 12.42
C ARG A 3 -39.52 11.05 11.83
N ILE A 4 -39.52 10.91 10.50
CA ILE A 4 -38.83 9.82 9.81
C ILE A 4 -37.72 10.46 8.98
N PHE A 5 -36.50 10.44 9.53
CA PHE A 5 -35.29 10.69 8.75
C PHE A 5 -34.96 9.41 7.99
N LEU A 6 -35.12 9.44 6.67
CA LEU A 6 -34.66 8.39 5.77
C LEU A 6 -33.14 8.50 5.66
N GLY A 7 -32.40 7.78 6.52
CA GLY A 7 -30.96 7.65 6.41
C GLY A 7 -30.62 6.77 5.22
N VAL A 8 -30.14 7.36 4.14
CA VAL A 8 -29.53 6.63 3.02
C VAL A 8 -28.21 6.05 3.52
N LEU A 9 -28.21 4.76 3.86
CA LEU A 9 -27.01 3.99 4.12
C LEU A 9 -26.32 3.76 2.77
N LEU A 10 -25.34 4.59 2.43
CA LEU A 10 -24.41 4.32 1.33
C LEU A 10 -23.53 3.15 1.75
N PHE A 11 -23.86 1.94 1.27
CA PHE A 11 -22.92 0.83 1.24
C PHE A 11 -21.76 1.26 0.34
N THR A 12 -20.59 1.53 0.93
CA THR A 12 -19.33 1.58 0.20
C THR A 12 -19.11 0.19 -0.39
N ALA A 13 -19.44 0.03 -1.66
CA ALA A 13 -19.11 -1.15 -2.42
C ALA A 13 -17.58 -1.27 -2.45
N VAL A 14 -17.04 -2.16 -1.61
CA VAL A 14 -15.69 -2.66 -1.82
C VAL A 14 -15.77 -3.53 -3.07
N SER A 15 -15.57 -2.91 -4.23
CA SER A 15 -15.44 -3.61 -5.49
C SER A 15 -14.35 -4.66 -5.32
N ALA A 16 -14.71 -5.95 -5.38
CA ALA A 16 -13.74 -7.03 -5.43
C ALA A 16 -12.86 -6.79 -6.67
N LEU A 17 -11.64 -6.33 -6.44
CA LEU A 17 -10.66 -6.18 -7.50
C LEU A 17 -10.34 -7.59 -8.01
N SER A 18 -10.50 -7.79 -9.31
CA SER A 18 -10.03 -9.01 -9.98
C SER A 18 -8.52 -8.86 -10.14
N PHE A 19 -7.76 -9.54 -9.30
CA PHE A 19 -6.32 -9.65 -9.45
C PHE A 19 -6.04 -10.85 -10.36
N GLY A 20 -5.21 -10.62 -11.38
CA GLY A 20 -5.05 -11.53 -12.51
C GLY A 20 -3.96 -12.58 -12.28
N ARG A 21 -2.79 -12.34 -12.89
CA ARG A 21 -1.65 -13.28 -12.95
C ARG A 21 -0.54 -12.86 -11.99
N VAL A 22 0.00 -13.84 -11.26
CA VAL A 22 1.24 -13.66 -10.49
C VAL A 22 2.39 -13.32 -11.44
N ILE A 23 2.99 -12.15 -11.24
CA ILE A 23 4.10 -11.63 -12.04
C ILE A 23 5.45 -11.79 -11.35
N ILE A 24 5.48 -11.79 -10.01
CA ILE A 24 6.70 -11.91 -9.21
C ILE A 24 6.43 -12.84 -8.02
N ARG A 25 7.44 -13.63 -7.65
CA ARG A 25 7.52 -14.37 -6.39
C ARG A 25 8.86 -14.07 -5.73
N GLY A 26 8.88 -13.95 -4.41
CA GLY A 26 10.11 -13.69 -3.65
C GLY A 26 9.97 -14.05 -2.18
N GLU A 27 11.07 -13.96 -1.43
CA GLU A 27 11.08 -14.20 0.01
C GLU A 27 10.98 -12.87 0.77
N SER A 28 10.08 -12.78 1.75
CA SER A 28 10.02 -11.59 2.61
C SER A 28 11.16 -11.55 3.64
N HIS A 29 11.75 -12.71 3.95
CA HIS A 29 12.68 -12.89 5.08
C HIS A 29 12.10 -12.53 6.45
N THR A 30 10.76 -12.49 6.54
CA THR A 30 10.01 -12.30 7.79
C THR A 30 9.19 -13.57 8.08
N PRO A 31 8.52 -13.67 9.25
CA PRO A 31 7.60 -14.77 9.53
C PRO A 31 6.47 -14.95 8.49
N PHE A 32 6.19 -13.92 7.67
CA PHE A 32 5.16 -13.98 6.63
C PHE A 32 5.57 -14.88 5.44
N GLY A 33 6.84 -15.25 5.34
CA GLY A 33 7.36 -16.22 4.36
C GLY A 33 7.44 -15.66 2.93
N THR A 34 7.25 -16.54 1.95
CA THR A 34 7.26 -16.19 0.53
C THR A 34 6.09 -15.25 0.19
N PHE A 35 6.32 -14.24 -0.65
CA PHE A 35 5.29 -13.36 -1.18
C PHE A 35 5.06 -13.58 -2.68
N THR A 36 3.86 -13.21 -3.14
CA THR A 36 3.50 -13.14 -4.55
C THR A 36 2.97 -11.75 -4.89
N ILE A 37 3.31 -11.24 -6.07
CA ILE A 37 2.80 -9.95 -6.57
C ILE A 37 1.93 -10.20 -7.79
N GLU A 38 0.74 -9.64 -7.79
CA GLU A 38 -0.24 -9.69 -8.88
C GLU A 38 -0.56 -8.26 -9.35
N ALA A 39 -0.63 -8.06 -10.66
CA ALA A 39 -1.13 -6.80 -11.21
C ALA A 39 -2.67 -6.81 -11.21
N SER A 40 -3.29 -5.69 -10.83
CA SER A 40 -4.71 -5.49 -11.04
C SER A 40 -4.97 -5.10 -12.49
N ASP A 41 -5.95 -5.75 -13.12
CA ASP A 41 -6.41 -5.39 -14.47
C ASP A 41 -7.29 -4.12 -14.47
N LYS A 42 -7.69 -3.66 -13.27
CA LYS A 42 -8.50 -2.45 -13.08
C LYS A 42 -7.73 -1.42 -12.26
N PRO A 43 -7.59 -0.16 -12.73
CA PRO A 43 -7.06 0.91 -11.91
C PRO A 43 -7.99 1.18 -10.72
N VAL A 44 -7.42 1.71 -9.65
CA VAL A 44 -8.16 2.11 -8.44
C VAL A 44 -8.20 3.63 -8.39
N THR A 45 -9.39 4.19 -8.23
CA THR A 45 -9.54 5.64 -8.10
C THR A 45 -9.27 6.07 -6.66
N VAL A 46 -8.29 6.95 -6.45
CA VAL A 46 -7.99 7.57 -5.15
C VAL A 46 -7.88 9.08 -5.35
N ALA A 47 -8.60 9.85 -4.54
CA ALA A 47 -8.65 11.32 -4.64
C ALA A 47 -8.96 11.84 -6.06
N GLY A 48 -9.77 11.11 -6.84
CA GLY A 48 -10.14 11.45 -8.21
C GLY A 48 -9.14 11.02 -9.29
N GLU A 49 -8.02 10.40 -8.93
CA GLU A 49 -7.00 9.92 -9.86
C GLU A 49 -7.05 8.40 -10.01
N GLU A 50 -6.91 7.90 -11.25
CA GLU A 50 -6.81 6.47 -11.54
C GLU A 50 -5.38 5.97 -11.32
N LEU A 51 -5.19 5.14 -10.30
CA LEU A 51 -3.88 4.61 -9.92
C LEU A 51 -3.74 3.15 -10.32
N LYS A 52 -2.55 2.79 -10.83
CA LYS A 52 -2.18 1.40 -11.06
C LYS A 52 -2.06 0.68 -9.71
N CYS A 53 -2.68 -0.48 -9.59
CA CYS A 53 -2.71 -1.25 -8.35
C CYS A 53 -2.02 -2.61 -8.54
N TYR A 54 -1.27 -3.00 -7.52
CA TYR A 54 -0.75 -4.36 -7.35
C TYR A 54 -1.28 -4.95 -6.04
N LEU A 55 -1.42 -6.27 -6.00
CA LEU A 55 -1.71 -7.03 -4.79
C LEU A 55 -0.48 -7.84 -4.41
N ILE A 56 -0.07 -7.71 -3.16
CA ILE A 56 0.92 -8.57 -2.52
C ILE A 56 0.16 -9.50 -1.57
N SER A 57 0.42 -10.80 -1.71
CA SER A 57 -0.07 -11.84 -0.80
C SER A 57 1.11 -12.60 -0.22
N TYR A 58 0.96 -13.08 1.02
CA TYR A 58 2.00 -13.81 1.74
C TYR A 58 1.56 -15.25 2.01
N LYS A 59 2.50 -16.18 1.96
CA LYS A 59 2.21 -17.61 2.16
C LYS A 59 1.77 -17.92 3.60
N ASN A 60 2.40 -17.30 4.59
CA ASN A 60 2.18 -17.62 6.01
C ASN A 60 1.32 -16.58 6.74
N SER A 61 0.71 -15.64 6.02
CA SER A 61 -0.11 -14.59 6.63
C SER A 61 -1.36 -14.33 5.76
N PRO A 62 -2.55 -14.15 6.37
CA PRO A 62 -3.75 -13.77 5.62
C PRO A 62 -3.71 -12.31 5.14
N LEU A 63 -2.69 -11.54 5.53
CA LEU A 63 -2.54 -10.15 5.15
C LEU A 63 -2.48 -9.99 3.63
N GLN A 64 -3.34 -9.12 3.12
CA GLN A 64 -3.31 -8.65 1.74
C GLN A 64 -2.87 -7.19 1.72
N VAL A 65 -1.94 -6.87 0.82
CA VAL A 65 -1.37 -5.54 0.71
C VAL A 65 -1.57 -5.01 -0.70
N LYS A 66 -2.30 -3.92 -0.82
CA LYS A 66 -2.48 -3.20 -2.09
C LYS A 66 -1.41 -2.12 -2.22
N VAL A 67 -0.73 -2.10 -3.36
CA VAL A 67 0.25 -1.07 -3.71
C VAL A 67 -0.28 -0.24 -4.86
N LEU A 68 -0.63 1.00 -4.57
CA LEU A 68 -1.12 1.98 -5.53
C LEU A 68 0.03 2.86 -5.97
N ILE A 69 0.26 2.96 -7.27
CA ILE A 69 1.34 3.79 -7.81
C ILE A 69 0.77 5.17 -8.15
N ASP A 70 1.18 6.14 -7.34
CA ASP A 70 0.97 7.57 -7.56
C ASP A 70 2.23 8.14 -8.21
N LYS A 71 2.13 8.43 -9.52
CA LYS A 71 3.24 8.96 -10.31
C LYS A 71 3.22 10.48 -10.25
N GLU A 72 4.24 11.05 -9.62
CA GLU A 72 4.54 12.47 -9.71
C GLU A 72 5.59 12.74 -10.80
N LYS A 73 5.70 13.99 -11.27
CA LYS A 73 6.50 14.37 -12.46
C LYS A 73 7.97 13.90 -12.44
N LYS A 74 8.57 13.69 -11.27
CA LYS A 74 9.97 13.25 -11.10
C LYS A 74 10.13 12.04 -10.18
N CYS A 75 9.03 11.56 -9.58
CA CYS A 75 9.07 10.65 -8.43
C CYS A 75 7.91 9.67 -8.52
N LYS A 76 8.09 8.48 -7.94
CA LYS A 76 6.98 7.53 -7.75
C LYS A 76 6.72 7.38 -6.26
N ASN A 77 5.49 7.70 -5.86
CA ASN A 77 4.98 7.36 -4.56
C ASN A 77 4.20 6.06 -4.67
N TYR A 78 4.43 5.16 -3.72
CA TYR A 78 3.76 3.88 -3.62
C TYR A 78 2.93 3.93 -2.35
N VAL A 79 1.62 4.10 -2.50
CA VAL A 79 0.67 4.07 -1.39
C VAL A 79 0.36 2.62 -1.09
N VAL A 80 0.79 2.18 0.08
CA VAL A 80 0.69 0.78 0.51
C VAL A 80 -0.41 0.70 1.54
N VAL A 81 -1.42 -0.12 1.26
CA VAL A 81 -2.66 -0.21 2.05
C VAL A 81 -2.96 -1.66 2.35
N SER A 82 -3.10 -1.98 3.63
CA SER A 82 -3.71 -3.22 4.12
C SER A 82 -4.86 -2.90 5.08
N ASP A 83 -5.54 -3.93 5.57
CA ASP A 83 -6.57 -3.78 6.61
C ASP A 83 -5.97 -3.26 7.93
N ASP A 84 -4.66 -3.44 8.12
CA ASP A 84 -3.97 -3.03 9.33
C ASP A 84 -3.27 -1.69 9.23
N LEU A 85 -2.51 -1.47 8.16
CA LEU A 85 -1.64 -0.32 8.10
C LEU A 85 -1.67 0.29 6.71
N SER A 86 -1.58 1.61 6.67
CA SER A 86 -1.39 2.33 5.42
C SER A 86 -0.20 3.27 5.55
N VAL A 87 0.76 3.16 4.63
CA VAL A 87 1.99 3.97 4.57
C VAL A 87 2.28 4.36 3.12
N MET A 88 3.30 5.19 2.93
CA MET A 88 3.77 5.58 1.61
C MET A 88 5.26 5.27 1.48
N TYR A 89 5.68 4.58 0.43
CA TYR A 89 7.08 4.51 0.04
C TYR A 89 7.35 5.56 -1.04
N THR A 90 8.39 6.35 -0.88
CA THR A 90 8.73 7.43 -1.81
C THR A 90 10.05 7.11 -2.51
N CYS A 91 10.05 7.18 -3.84
CA CYS A 91 11.26 7.18 -4.66
C CYS A 91 11.47 8.59 -5.21
N ASN A 92 12.54 9.27 -4.78
CA ASN A 92 12.78 10.69 -5.12
C ASN A 92 14.04 10.97 -5.95
N GLY A 93 14.62 9.95 -6.61
CA GLY A 93 15.90 10.07 -7.31
C GLY A 93 17.12 9.86 -6.42
N MET A 94 17.02 10.17 -5.12
CA MET A 94 18.13 10.03 -4.16
C MET A 94 18.01 8.78 -3.30
N TYR A 95 16.79 8.41 -2.93
CA TYR A 95 16.53 7.21 -2.14
C TYR A 95 15.12 6.65 -2.35
N PHE A 96 14.96 5.42 -1.89
CA PHE A 96 13.70 4.72 -1.71
C PHE A 96 13.51 4.38 -0.23
N GLY A 97 12.39 4.77 0.36
CA GLY A 97 12.11 4.51 1.78
C GLY A 97 10.70 4.90 2.22
N VAL A 98 10.35 4.54 3.46
CA VAL A 98 8.99 4.68 4.00
C VAL A 98 8.73 6.06 4.59
N ASN A 99 7.50 6.55 4.42
CA ASN A 99 6.93 7.76 4.97
C ASN A 99 5.50 7.47 5.45
N LYS A 100 5.01 8.30 6.37
CA LYS A 100 3.58 8.33 6.70
C LYS A 100 2.78 8.87 5.52
N LEU A 101 1.52 8.48 5.41
CA LEU A 101 0.63 9.01 4.38
C LEU A 101 0.44 10.51 4.54
N GLY A 102 0.57 11.23 3.42
CA GLY A 102 0.31 12.67 3.36
C GLY A 102 -1.19 12.99 3.38
N LYS A 103 -1.52 14.26 3.64
CA LYS A 103 -2.90 14.76 3.75
C LYS A 103 -3.75 14.50 2.50
N LYS A 104 -3.15 14.41 1.31
CA LYS A 104 -3.87 14.18 0.04
C LYS A 104 -4.67 12.87 0.03
N TYR A 105 -4.26 11.87 0.80
CA TYR A 105 -4.97 10.59 0.87
C TYR A 105 -6.05 10.55 1.96
N ALA A 106 -6.09 11.56 2.85
CA ALA A 106 -7.05 11.62 3.94
C ALA A 106 -8.49 11.77 3.43
N GLU A 107 -8.69 12.47 2.31
CA GLU A 107 -9.99 12.60 1.64
C GLU A 107 -10.53 11.27 1.11
N ALA A 108 -9.63 10.32 0.82
CA ALA A 108 -9.98 8.95 0.47
C ALA A 108 -10.14 8.03 1.70
N GLY A 109 -10.12 8.58 2.91
CA GLY A 109 -10.21 7.82 4.16
C GLY A 109 -8.94 7.08 4.53
N LEU A 110 -7.80 7.36 3.88
CA LEU A 110 -6.53 6.70 4.13
C LEU A 110 -5.66 7.52 5.09
N GLY A 111 -5.02 6.84 6.03
CA GLY A 111 -4.10 7.46 6.98
C GLY A 111 -3.21 6.42 7.65
N THR A 112 -2.04 6.85 8.10
CA THR A 112 -1.15 5.98 8.87
C THR A 112 -1.59 5.93 10.33
N SER A 113 -1.94 4.74 10.81
CA SER A 113 -2.27 4.51 12.22
C SER A 113 -0.99 4.44 13.07
N GLU A 114 -0.84 5.36 14.02
CA GLU A 114 0.29 5.35 14.97
C GLU A 114 0.26 4.16 15.93
N GLU A 115 -0.94 3.65 16.22
CA GLU A 115 -1.14 2.54 17.14
C GLU A 115 -0.62 1.24 16.52
N LYS A 116 -0.92 1.00 15.24
CA LYS A 116 -0.55 -0.21 14.50
C LYS A 116 0.86 -0.16 13.88
N LEU A 117 1.45 1.03 13.74
CA LEU A 117 2.79 1.22 13.19
C LEU A 117 3.88 0.84 14.19
N ASP A 118 4.78 -0.08 13.82
CA ASP A 118 6.06 -0.26 14.51
C ASP A 118 6.95 0.96 14.23
N ARG A 119 7.26 1.70 15.28
CA ARG A 119 8.02 2.95 15.16
C ARG A 119 9.51 2.70 14.96
N LEU A 120 10.06 1.63 15.55
CA LEU A 120 11.48 1.33 15.44
C LEU A 120 11.80 0.97 13.99
N ASP A 121 11.05 0.04 13.42
CA ASP A 121 11.25 -0.40 12.04
C ASP A 121 10.87 0.69 11.03
N TYR A 122 9.86 1.52 11.32
CA TYR A 122 9.61 2.73 10.53
C TYR A 122 10.84 3.64 10.40
N PHE A 123 11.60 3.84 11.48
CA PHE A 123 12.80 4.67 11.43
C PHE A 123 13.98 3.97 10.73
N HIS A 124 14.11 2.65 10.87
CA HIS A 124 15.12 1.88 10.13
C HIS A 124 14.84 1.83 8.62
N GLN A 125 13.58 1.93 8.21
CA GLN A 125 13.16 1.88 6.81
C GLN A 125 13.05 3.25 6.13
N LYS A 126 13.49 4.35 6.78
CA LYS A 126 13.49 5.70 6.17
C LYS A 126 14.30 5.76 4.88
N VAL A 127 15.33 4.93 4.75
CA VAL A 127 16.14 4.74 3.55
C VAL A 127 16.45 3.25 3.42
N ILE A 128 15.77 2.58 2.49
CA ILE A 128 15.99 1.15 2.18
C ILE A 128 17.04 1.00 1.08
N ARG A 129 17.00 1.88 0.08
CA ARG A 129 17.93 1.88 -1.06
C ARG A 129 18.29 3.31 -1.43
N GLN A 130 19.54 3.50 -1.86
CA GLN A 130 20.00 4.75 -2.48
C GLN A 130 19.73 4.73 -3.99
N GLY A 131 19.46 5.91 -4.55
CA GLY A 131 19.13 6.11 -5.95
C GLY A 131 17.71 5.65 -6.31
N ASP A 132 17.47 5.55 -7.61
CA ASP A 132 16.19 5.09 -8.15
C ASP A 132 16.02 3.58 -8.05
N ALA A 133 14.78 3.17 -7.76
CA ALA A 133 14.34 1.79 -7.85
C ALA A 133 13.41 1.63 -9.06
N ALA A 134 13.67 0.61 -9.89
CA ALA A 134 12.71 0.21 -10.91
C ALA A 134 11.38 -0.19 -10.26
N GLU A 135 10.26 -0.09 -10.98
CA GLU A 135 8.93 -0.31 -10.42
C GLU A 135 8.79 -1.67 -9.73
N PHE A 136 9.24 -2.74 -10.38
CA PHE A 136 9.17 -4.09 -9.82
C PHE A 136 10.16 -4.32 -8.67
N ASP A 137 11.34 -3.69 -8.72
CA ASP A 137 12.28 -3.70 -7.58
C ASP A 137 11.65 -3.01 -6.37
N ALA A 138 11.03 -1.85 -6.57
CA ALA A 138 10.37 -1.09 -5.51
C ALA A 138 9.23 -1.89 -4.87
N ILE A 139 8.37 -2.53 -5.66
CA ILE A 139 7.26 -3.35 -5.13
C ILE A 139 7.80 -4.59 -4.41
N SER A 140 8.89 -5.19 -4.90
CA SER A 140 9.54 -6.32 -4.22
C SER A 140 10.16 -5.90 -2.88
N LEU A 141 10.82 -4.73 -2.83
CA LEU A 141 11.29 -4.15 -1.57
C LEU A 141 10.12 -3.89 -0.61
N ILE A 142 9.01 -3.33 -1.09
CA ILE A 142 7.79 -3.15 -0.27
C ILE A 142 7.33 -4.48 0.29
N ALA A 143 7.26 -5.53 -0.53
CA ALA A 143 6.84 -6.86 -0.08
C ALA A 143 7.75 -7.47 0.99
N SER A 144 9.06 -7.18 0.95
CA SER A 144 10.00 -7.65 1.96
C SER A 144 9.94 -6.84 3.26
N TYR A 145 9.80 -5.52 3.18
CA TYR A 145 9.97 -4.63 4.33
C TYR A 145 8.66 -4.23 5.03
N PHE A 146 7.54 -4.19 4.32
CA PHE A 146 6.25 -3.79 4.90
C PHE A 146 5.78 -4.65 6.08
N PRO A 147 5.97 -5.99 6.09
CA PRO A 147 5.59 -6.82 7.23
C PRO A 147 6.16 -6.37 8.58
N GLU A 148 7.39 -5.83 8.60
CA GLU A 148 8.05 -5.35 9.82
C GLU A 148 7.46 -4.03 10.35
N LEU A 149 6.67 -3.32 9.55
CA LEU A 149 6.04 -2.07 9.98
C LEU A 149 4.78 -2.29 10.83
N ILE A 150 4.31 -3.53 10.94
CA ILE A 150 3.08 -3.89 11.64
C ILE A 150 3.44 -4.45 13.01
N LYS A 151 2.86 -3.87 14.07
CA LYS A 151 2.98 -4.36 15.45
C LYS A 151 2.18 -5.64 15.72
#